data_AF-A0A4Q3UCL2-F1
#
_entry.id   AF-A0A4Q3UCL2-F1
#
_cell.length_a   1.000
_cell.length_b   1.000
_cell.length_c   1.000
_cell.angle_alpha   90.00
_cell.angle_beta   90.00
_cell.angle_gamma   90.00
#
_symmetry.space_group_name_H-M   'P 1'
#
loop_
_entity.id
_entity.type
_entity.pdbx_description
1 polymer ?
#
loop_
_entity_poly.entity_id
_entity_poly.type
_entity_poly.pdbx_seq_one_letter_code
_entity_poly.pdbx_strand_id
1 'polypeptide(L)'
;MKKMSTRQRTLSGEVTFSGYGVHTAAPVNLTISPAPADSGFLIRRDLGEGRITEPVSVHFSRVSRTTLCTTLDLGDSVSVATVEHVTSALSGMGVDNALITVDGPECPILDGSAYPFATAIMEVGLEAQPAPRKFLKIIRAVTVRNNDAFAALEPYNGRALDLEIDFDSKVIGRQRMI
;
A
#
# COMPACT_ATOMS: atom_id res chain seq x y z
N MET A 1 18.56 5.25 17.68
CA MET A 1 17.46 5.62 16.76
C MET A 1 18.06 6.07 15.43
N LYS A 2 17.84 5.34 14.33
CA LYS A 2 18.24 5.81 12.98
C LYS A 2 17.50 7.12 12.70
N LYS A 3 18.21 8.21 12.39
CA LYS A 3 17.59 9.49 11.99
C LYS A 3 16.66 9.21 10.80
N MET A 4 15.36 9.47 10.95
CA MET A 4 14.45 9.42 9.81
C MET A 4 14.87 10.51 8.82
N SER A 5 14.92 10.16 7.53
CA SER A 5 15.14 11.15 6.46
C SER A 5 14.07 12.24 6.57
N THR A 6 14.50 13.50 6.59
CA THR A 6 13.61 14.67 6.58
C THR A 6 13.16 15.05 5.17
N ARG A 7 13.69 14.39 4.14
CA ARG A 7 13.31 14.57 2.73
C ARG A 7 12.41 13.45 2.26
N GLN A 8 11.49 13.79 1.36
CA GLN A 8 10.67 12.82 0.63
C GLN A 8 11.56 11.89 -0.19
N ARG A 9 11.09 10.66 -0.42
CA ARG A 9 11.81 9.67 -1.22
C ARG A 9 10.91 9.05 -2.29
N THR A 10 11.50 8.75 -3.43
CA THR A 10 10.93 7.93 -4.51
C THR A 10 11.86 6.75 -4.78
N LEU A 11 11.44 5.79 -5.60
CA LEU A 11 12.32 4.74 -6.10
C LEU A 11 13.41 5.36 -7.00
N SER A 12 14.62 4.79 -7.00
CA SER A 12 15.70 5.21 -7.92
C SER A 12 15.50 4.73 -9.36
N GLY A 13 14.58 3.78 -9.57
CA GLY A 13 14.29 3.17 -10.86
C GLY A 13 12.94 2.45 -10.83
N GLU A 14 12.51 1.98 -11.98
CA GLU A 14 11.27 1.21 -12.12
C GLU A 14 11.46 -0.25 -11.73
N VAL A 15 10.44 -0.85 -11.12
CA VAL A 15 10.37 -2.29 -10.83
C VAL A 15 9.05 -2.86 -11.33
N THR A 16 9.08 -4.04 -11.94
CA THR A 16 7.90 -4.72 -12.49
C THR A 16 7.77 -6.12 -11.92
N PHE A 17 6.53 -6.50 -11.59
CA PHE A 17 6.15 -7.79 -11.04
C PHE A 17 5.11 -8.42 -11.95
N SER A 18 5.32 -9.68 -12.32
CA SER A 18 4.35 -10.48 -13.06
C SER A 18 3.85 -11.61 -12.17
N GLY A 19 2.54 -11.85 -12.18
CA GLY A 19 1.96 -12.92 -11.40
C GLY A 19 0.48 -13.09 -11.71
N TYR A 20 -0.25 -13.55 -10.70
CA TYR A 20 -1.68 -13.76 -10.78
C TYR A 20 -2.37 -13.01 -9.66
N GLY A 21 -3.57 -12.55 -9.93
CA GLY A 21 -4.46 -12.04 -8.90
C GLY A 21 -5.04 -13.18 -8.04
N VAL A 22 -5.19 -12.96 -6.73
CA VAL A 22 -5.63 -14.02 -5.79
C VAL A 22 -7.11 -14.36 -5.95
N HIS A 23 -7.94 -13.41 -6.36
CA HIS A 23 -9.39 -13.61 -6.43
C HIS A 23 -9.86 -13.94 -7.84
N THR A 24 -9.24 -13.35 -8.85
CA THR A 24 -9.61 -13.51 -10.26
C THR A 24 -8.83 -14.61 -10.96
N ALA A 25 -7.68 -15.02 -10.42
CA ALA A 25 -6.71 -15.89 -11.07
C ALA A 25 -6.25 -15.38 -12.45
N ALA A 26 -6.49 -14.10 -12.77
CA ALA A 26 -6.06 -13.49 -14.02
C ALA A 26 -4.56 -13.17 -13.95
N PRO A 27 -3.81 -13.36 -15.04
CA PRO A 27 -2.45 -12.86 -15.14
C PRO A 27 -2.45 -11.34 -15.02
N VAL A 28 -1.46 -10.80 -14.32
CA VAL A 28 -1.32 -9.35 -14.12
C VAL A 28 0.15 -8.96 -14.01
N ASN A 29 0.47 -7.82 -14.60
CA ASN A 29 1.69 -7.08 -14.39
C ASN A 29 1.40 -5.84 -13.54
N LEU A 30 2.27 -5.61 -12.56
CA LEU A 30 2.31 -4.40 -11.76
C LEU A 30 3.68 -3.76 -11.89
N THR A 31 3.70 -2.48 -12.25
CA THR A 31 4.91 -1.67 -12.36
C THR A 31 4.87 -0.53 -11.35
N ILE A 32 5.95 -0.36 -10.60
CA ILE A 32 6.16 0.76 -9.67
C ILE A 32 7.25 1.66 -10.25
N SER A 33 6.85 2.86 -10.67
CA SER A 33 7.76 3.86 -11.25
C SER A 33 8.02 4.99 -10.26
N PRO A 34 9.17 5.69 -10.36
CA PRO A 34 9.41 6.92 -9.61
C PRO A 34 8.33 7.97 -9.89
N ALA A 35 7.98 8.78 -8.89
CA ALA A 35 6.99 9.86 -9.06
C ALA A 35 7.50 11.19 -8.48
N PRO A 36 7.01 12.34 -8.98
CA PRO A 36 7.43 13.67 -8.50
C PRO A 36 7.17 13.89 -7.00
N ALA A 37 7.88 14.86 -6.42
CA ALA A 37 7.63 15.26 -5.03
C ALA A 37 6.17 15.70 -4.84
N ASP A 38 5.65 15.45 -3.63
CA ASP A 38 4.27 15.73 -3.22
C ASP A 38 3.17 14.99 -4.01
N SER A 39 3.49 14.03 -4.89
CA SER A 39 2.48 13.23 -5.59
C SER A 39 1.78 12.23 -4.67
N GLY A 40 2.46 11.79 -3.61
CA GLY A 40 2.06 10.61 -2.85
C GLY A 40 2.13 9.34 -3.70
N PHE A 41 1.43 8.30 -3.26
CA PHE A 41 1.21 7.10 -4.07
C PHE A 41 0.07 7.37 -5.05
N LEU A 42 0.36 7.21 -6.34
CA LEU A 42 -0.62 7.26 -7.41
C LEU A 42 -0.83 5.85 -7.95
N ILE A 43 -2.03 5.57 -8.43
CA ILE A 43 -2.36 4.31 -9.08
C ILE A 43 -3.16 4.55 -10.36
N ARG A 44 -2.89 3.76 -11.40
CA ARG A 44 -3.62 3.75 -12.67
C ARG A 44 -3.74 2.34 -13.23
N ARG A 45 -4.72 2.16 -14.13
CA ARG A 45 -4.90 0.93 -14.90
C ARG A 45 -4.40 1.11 -16.33
N ASP A 46 -3.59 0.16 -16.79
CA ASP A 46 -3.47 -0.14 -18.21
C ASP A 46 -4.64 -1.06 -18.59
N LEU A 47 -5.42 -0.65 -19.58
CA LEU A 47 -6.59 -1.38 -20.08
C LEU A 47 -6.28 -2.10 -21.40
N GLY A 48 -5.05 -2.03 -21.88
CA GLY A 48 -4.63 -2.54 -23.18
C GLY A 48 -4.98 -1.59 -24.34
N GLU A 49 -4.46 -1.92 -25.54
CA GLU A 49 -4.74 -1.19 -26.78
C GLU A 49 -4.44 0.32 -26.72
N GLY A 50 -3.45 0.70 -25.90
CA GLY A 50 -3.06 2.10 -25.70
C GLY A 50 -4.01 2.90 -24.80
N ARG A 51 -5.00 2.26 -24.15
CA ARG A 51 -5.92 2.88 -23.21
C ARG A 51 -5.37 2.75 -21.79
N ILE A 52 -5.05 3.89 -21.17
CA ILE A 52 -4.57 3.97 -19.80
C ILE A 52 -5.46 4.97 -19.06
N THR A 53 -5.85 4.65 -17.82
CA THR A 53 -6.61 5.59 -16.99
C THR A 53 -5.71 6.72 -16.51
N GLU A 54 -6.30 7.89 -16.23
CA GLU A 54 -5.58 8.91 -15.47
C GLU A 54 -5.13 8.36 -14.10
N PRO A 55 -3.93 8.73 -13.62
CA PRO A 55 -3.50 8.36 -12.27
C PRO A 55 -4.37 9.03 -11.22
N VAL A 56 -4.78 8.26 -10.21
CA VAL A 56 -5.47 8.76 -9.03
C VAL A 56 -4.67 8.51 -7.77
N SER A 57 -4.88 9.32 -6.75
CA SER A 57 -4.23 9.11 -5.44
C SER A 57 -4.72 7.83 -4.77
N VAL A 58 -3.79 7.04 -4.24
CA VAL A 58 -4.08 5.97 -3.28
C VAL A 58 -4.50 6.63 -1.97
N HIS A 59 -5.81 6.80 -1.79
CA HIS A 59 -6.39 7.59 -0.70
C HIS A 59 -7.61 6.91 -0.10
N PHE A 60 -7.82 7.06 1.22
CA PHE A 60 -8.92 6.37 1.93
C PHE A 60 -10.31 6.70 1.37
N SER A 61 -10.51 7.90 0.84
CA SER A 61 -11.79 8.32 0.24
C SER A 61 -12.13 7.60 -1.06
N ARG A 62 -11.17 6.87 -1.66
CA ARG A 62 -11.35 6.06 -2.87
C ARG A 62 -11.50 4.57 -2.56
N VAL A 63 -11.46 4.16 -1.29
CA VAL A 63 -11.71 2.77 -0.91
C VAL A 63 -13.18 2.46 -1.14
N SER A 64 -13.46 1.58 -2.10
CA SER A 64 -14.83 1.23 -2.52
C SER A 64 -15.31 -0.09 -1.95
N ARG A 65 -14.39 -0.99 -1.57
CA ARG A 65 -14.71 -2.30 -0.99
C ARG A 65 -13.59 -2.79 -0.08
N THR A 66 -13.96 -3.44 1.02
CA THR A 66 -13.05 -3.99 2.04
C THR A 66 -13.28 -5.48 2.34
N THR A 67 -14.21 -6.12 1.64
CA THR A 67 -14.45 -7.57 1.78
C THR A 67 -13.33 -8.34 1.09
N LEU A 68 -12.67 -9.24 1.82
CA LEU A 68 -11.49 -10.04 1.42
C LEU A 68 -10.20 -9.23 1.17
N CYS A 69 -10.28 -8.03 0.60
CA CYS A 69 -9.14 -7.18 0.29
C CYS A 69 -9.53 -5.70 0.25
N THR A 70 -8.56 -4.80 0.07
CA THR A 70 -8.83 -3.38 -0.19
C THR A 70 -8.95 -3.12 -1.69
N THR A 71 -10.09 -2.57 -2.12
CA THR A 71 -10.32 -2.15 -3.51
C THR A 71 -10.38 -0.62 -3.60
N LEU A 72 -9.66 -0.04 -4.56
CA LEU A 72 -9.70 1.39 -4.89
C LEU A 72 -10.52 1.65 -6.15
N ASP A 73 -11.37 2.66 -6.08
CA ASP A 73 -12.08 3.25 -7.23
C ASP A 73 -11.18 4.27 -7.96
N LEU A 74 -10.96 4.00 -9.24
CA LEU A 74 -10.18 4.85 -10.15
C LEU A 74 -11.08 5.85 -10.90
N GLY A 75 -12.39 5.77 -10.76
CA GLY A 75 -13.35 6.52 -11.55
C GLY A 75 -13.75 5.75 -12.82
N ASP A 76 -14.77 6.24 -13.52
CA ASP A 76 -15.27 5.66 -14.78
C ASP A 76 -15.59 4.16 -14.70
N SER A 77 -16.07 3.70 -13.53
CA SER A 77 -16.32 2.29 -13.22
C SER A 77 -15.08 1.38 -13.27
N VAL A 78 -13.88 1.95 -13.23
CA VAL A 78 -12.61 1.22 -13.16
C VAL A 78 -12.15 1.12 -11.71
N SER A 79 -11.62 -0.04 -11.32
CA SER A 79 -11.07 -0.27 -9.99
C SER A 79 -9.82 -1.15 -10.01
N VAL A 80 -9.09 -1.13 -8.89
CA VAL A 80 -7.97 -2.05 -8.62
C VAL A 80 -8.14 -2.63 -7.22
N ALA A 81 -8.19 -3.95 -7.13
CA ALA A 81 -8.26 -4.70 -5.87
C ALA A 81 -6.87 -5.13 -5.36
N THR A 82 -6.81 -5.54 -4.09
CA THR A 82 -5.64 -6.16 -3.46
C THR A 82 -4.43 -5.21 -3.38
N VAL A 83 -4.68 -3.92 -3.13
CA VAL A 83 -3.64 -2.86 -3.10
C VAL A 83 -2.83 -2.82 -1.80
N GLU A 84 -3.29 -3.50 -0.75
CA GLU A 84 -2.76 -3.42 0.61
C GLU A 84 -1.30 -3.90 0.75
N HIS A 85 -0.88 -4.91 0.00
CA HIS A 85 0.48 -5.46 0.13
C HIS A 85 1.54 -4.55 -0.51
N VAL A 86 1.28 -4.05 -1.72
CA VAL A 86 2.19 -3.11 -2.39
C VAL A 86 2.28 -1.79 -1.63
N THR A 87 1.16 -1.28 -1.10
CA THR A 87 1.14 -0.06 -0.28
C THR A 87 1.84 -0.25 1.06
N SER A 88 1.70 -1.42 1.68
CA SER A 88 2.44 -1.81 2.89
C SER A 88 3.95 -1.83 2.62
N ALA A 89 4.40 -2.43 1.52
CA ALA A 89 5.81 -2.46 1.14
C ALA A 89 6.38 -1.04 0.91
N LEU A 90 5.69 -0.20 0.14
CA LEU A 90 6.11 1.18 -0.11
C LEU A 90 6.24 1.99 1.20
N SER A 91 5.23 1.90 2.06
CA SER A 91 5.22 2.56 3.38
C SER A 91 6.31 2.02 4.31
N GLY A 92 6.50 0.70 4.34
CA GLY A 92 7.50 0.01 5.15
C GLY A 92 8.93 0.37 4.75
N MET A 93 9.19 0.47 3.44
CA MET A 93 10.48 0.89 2.87
C MET A 93 10.69 2.41 2.94
N GLY A 94 9.65 3.17 3.26
CA GLY A 94 9.70 4.61 3.47
C GLY A 94 9.78 5.41 2.17
N VAL A 95 9.14 4.89 1.13
CA VAL A 95 8.79 5.62 -0.10
C VAL A 95 7.67 6.60 0.23
N ASP A 96 7.74 7.80 -0.32
CA ASP A 96 6.72 8.85 -0.20
C ASP A 96 5.97 9.05 -1.52
N ASN A 97 6.66 8.91 -2.65
CA ASN A 97 6.10 9.15 -3.98
C ASN A 97 6.38 7.96 -4.89
N ALA A 98 5.33 7.42 -5.53
CA ALA A 98 5.43 6.34 -6.51
C ALA A 98 4.19 6.31 -7.42
N LEU A 99 4.37 5.91 -8.67
CA LEU A 99 3.27 5.60 -9.58
C LEU A 99 3.15 4.10 -9.75
N ILE A 100 2.00 3.56 -9.37
CA ILE A 100 1.65 2.15 -9.53
C ILE A 100 0.81 2.02 -10.81
N THR A 101 1.30 1.26 -11.78
CA THR A 101 0.55 0.90 -13.00
C THR A 101 0.22 -0.58 -12.95
N VAL A 102 -1.05 -0.93 -13.15
CA VAL A 102 -1.52 -2.33 -13.12
C VAL A 102 -2.28 -2.62 -14.41
N ASP A 103 -2.00 -3.74 -15.08
CA ASP A 103 -2.73 -4.12 -16.32
C ASP A 103 -3.94 -5.04 -16.05
N GLY A 104 -4.10 -5.52 -14.82
CA GLY A 104 -5.19 -6.38 -14.34
C GLY A 104 -6.12 -5.73 -13.31
N PRO A 105 -7.30 -6.34 -13.05
CA PRO A 105 -8.30 -5.83 -12.08
C PRO A 105 -7.86 -5.87 -10.62
N GLU A 106 -6.75 -6.53 -10.32
CA GLU A 106 -6.19 -6.63 -8.99
C GLU A 106 -4.66 -6.70 -9.06
N CYS A 107 -3.97 -6.27 -8.01
CA CYS A 107 -2.52 -6.43 -7.91
C CYS A 107 -2.14 -7.93 -7.82
N PRO A 108 -0.94 -8.33 -8.31
CA PRO A 108 -0.47 -9.71 -8.20
C PRO A 108 -0.31 -10.11 -6.73
N ILE A 109 -0.73 -11.33 -6.38
CA ILE A 109 -0.61 -11.84 -5.01
C ILE A 109 0.82 -12.23 -4.64
N LEU A 110 1.62 -12.61 -5.65
CA LEU A 110 2.98 -13.11 -5.50
C LEU A 110 3.04 -14.28 -4.50
N ASP A 111 3.72 -14.12 -3.37
CA ASP A 111 3.81 -15.12 -2.30
C ASP A 111 2.75 -14.93 -1.18
N GLY A 112 1.83 -13.98 -1.36
CA GLY A 112 0.82 -13.63 -0.37
C GLY A 112 1.29 -12.61 0.68
N SER A 113 2.52 -12.10 0.58
CA SER A 113 3.09 -11.13 1.52
C SER A 113 3.56 -9.84 0.82
N ALA A 114 4.06 -8.89 1.63
CA ALA A 114 4.73 -7.69 1.13
C ALA A 114 6.23 -7.91 0.81
N TYR A 115 6.78 -9.09 1.13
CA TYR A 115 8.22 -9.36 1.06
C TYR A 115 8.81 -9.24 -0.36
N PRO A 116 8.18 -9.76 -1.43
CA PRO A 116 8.70 -9.62 -2.78
C PRO A 116 8.78 -8.16 -3.22
N PHE A 117 7.74 -7.36 -2.93
CA PHE A 117 7.70 -5.93 -3.22
C PHE A 117 8.81 -5.19 -2.46
N ALA A 118 8.93 -5.44 -1.16
CA ALA A 118 9.92 -4.78 -0.31
C ALA A 118 11.36 -5.10 -0.75
N THR A 119 11.62 -6.34 -1.16
CA THR A 119 12.93 -6.80 -1.66
C THR A 119 13.31 -6.05 -2.93
N ALA A 120 12.44 -6.02 -3.94
CA ALA A 120 12.70 -5.28 -5.17
C ALA A 120 12.87 -3.76 -4.94
N ILE A 121 12.09 -3.16 -4.04
CA ILE A 121 12.27 -1.74 -3.66
C ILE A 121 13.63 -1.53 -2.98
N MET A 122 14.09 -2.48 -2.16
CA MET A 122 15.41 -2.40 -1.53
C MET A 122 16.55 -2.52 -2.55
N GLU A 123 16.40 -3.43 -3.50
CA GLU A 123 17.39 -3.71 -4.55
C GLU A 123 17.52 -2.54 -5.54
N VAL A 124 16.41 -1.96 -5.99
CA VAL A 124 16.43 -0.79 -6.89
C VAL A 124 16.92 0.48 -6.17
N GLY A 125 16.70 0.55 -4.86
CA GLY A 125 17.10 1.68 -4.01
C GLY A 125 16.13 2.85 -4.06
N LEU A 126 16.42 3.85 -3.23
CA LEU A 126 15.60 5.05 -3.07
C LEU A 126 16.41 6.32 -3.38
N GLU A 127 15.73 7.29 -3.98
CA GLU A 127 16.27 8.62 -4.23
C GLU A 127 15.58 9.66 -3.35
N ALA A 128 16.36 10.55 -2.74
CA ALA A 128 15.83 11.66 -1.94
C ALA A 128 15.45 12.84 -2.83
N GLN A 129 14.23 13.33 -2.68
CA GLN A 129 13.69 14.46 -3.45
C GLN A 129 13.91 15.78 -2.71
N PRO A 130 13.99 16.92 -3.43
CA PRO A 130 14.19 18.25 -2.83
C PRO A 130 12.92 18.81 -2.16
N ALA A 131 12.16 17.97 -1.45
CA ALA A 131 10.95 18.34 -0.73
C ALA A 131 10.96 17.77 0.70
N PRO A 132 10.45 18.51 1.71
CA PRO A 132 10.38 18.01 3.07
C PRO A 132 9.34 16.89 3.19
N ARG A 133 9.69 15.86 3.96
CA ARG A 133 8.78 14.76 4.29
C ARG A 133 7.72 15.22 5.29
N LYS A 134 6.45 14.92 5.00
CA LYS A 134 5.30 15.24 5.86
C LYS A 134 4.92 14.00 6.67
N PHE A 135 4.54 14.20 7.92
CA PHE A 135 4.11 13.13 8.83
C PHE A 135 2.77 13.49 9.46
N LEU A 136 1.91 12.49 9.63
CA LEU A 136 0.69 12.62 10.42
C LEU A 136 1.02 12.36 11.90
N LYS A 137 0.90 13.41 12.73
CA LYS A 137 1.09 13.30 14.18
C LYS A 137 -0.27 13.14 14.86
N ILE A 138 -0.43 12.04 15.60
CA ILE A 138 -1.61 11.82 16.43
C ILE A 138 -1.50 12.69 17.68
N ILE A 139 -2.43 13.63 17.84
CA ILE A 139 -2.45 14.59 18.97
C ILE A 139 -3.52 14.26 20.01
N ARG A 140 -4.48 13.40 19.66
CA ARG A 140 -5.56 12.93 20.52
C ARG A 140 -5.91 11.50 20.15
N ALA A 141 -6.39 10.72 21.11
CA ALA A 141 -6.85 9.37 20.84
C ALA A 141 -8.09 9.39 19.93
N VAL A 142 -8.14 8.46 18.99
CA VAL A 142 -9.30 8.19 18.13
C VAL A 142 -9.51 6.69 18.09
N THR A 143 -10.70 6.22 18.47
CA THR A 143 -11.04 4.79 18.48
C THR A 143 -12.33 4.58 17.71
N VAL A 144 -12.33 3.58 16.84
CA VAL A 144 -13.52 3.09 16.13
C VAL A 144 -13.78 1.65 16.56
N ARG A 145 -15.06 1.28 16.63
CA ARG A 145 -15.52 -0.06 17.02
C ARG A 145 -16.52 -0.59 15.99
N ASN A 146 -16.46 -1.88 15.74
CA ASN A 146 -17.43 -2.61 14.91
C ASN A 146 -17.59 -4.02 15.48
N ASN A 147 -18.75 -4.29 16.09
CA ASN A 147 -18.99 -5.50 16.89
C ASN A 147 -17.87 -5.71 17.92
N ASP A 148 -17.22 -6.87 17.90
CA ASP A 148 -16.13 -7.23 18.82
C ASP A 148 -14.75 -6.68 18.39
N ALA A 149 -14.64 -6.07 17.21
CA ALA A 149 -13.40 -5.49 16.71
C ALA A 149 -13.28 -4.00 17.03
N PHE A 150 -12.06 -3.51 17.24
CA PHE A 150 -11.76 -2.09 17.34
C PHE A 150 -10.41 -1.75 16.70
N ALA A 151 -10.25 -0.49 16.32
CA ALA A 151 -8.96 0.08 15.90
C ALA A 151 -8.78 1.43 16.59
N ALA A 152 -7.56 1.71 17.07
CA ALA A 152 -7.24 2.92 17.79
C ALA A 152 -5.96 3.59 17.27
N LEU A 153 -5.97 4.92 17.25
CA LEU A 153 -4.79 5.76 17.10
C LEU A 153 -4.59 6.51 18.41
N GLU A 154 -3.39 6.40 19.00
CA GLU A 154 -3.04 7.07 20.24
C GLU A 154 -1.82 8.00 20.06
N PRO A 155 -1.72 9.10 20.82
CA PRO A 155 -0.55 9.97 20.77
C PRO A 155 0.73 9.21 21.17
N TYR A 156 1.67 9.09 20.25
CA TYR A 156 2.95 8.42 20.47
C TYR A 156 4.09 9.13 19.73
N ASN A 157 5.26 9.22 20.36
CA ASN A 157 6.45 9.83 19.75
C ASN A 157 7.24 8.78 18.94
N GLY A 158 6.63 8.31 17.85
CA GLY A 158 7.20 7.28 16.99
C GLY A 158 6.11 6.56 16.21
N ARG A 159 6.40 5.32 15.80
CA ARG A 159 5.42 4.40 15.20
C ARG A 159 5.53 3.07 15.91
N ALA A 160 4.42 2.60 16.47
CA ALA A 160 4.26 1.30 17.09
C ALA A 160 2.92 0.72 16.60
N LEU A 161 2.82 -0.60 16.52
CA LEU A 161 1.60 -1.31 16.12
C LEU A 161 1.34 -2.38 17.17
N ASP A 162 0.18 -2.31 17.80
CA ASP A 162 -0.33 -3.33 18.72
C ASP A 162 -1.48 -4.02 18.01
N LEU A 163 -1.28 -5.29 17.66
CA LEU A 163 -2.19 -6.08 16.85
C LEU A 163 -2.62 -7.31 17.61
N GLU A 164 -3.93 -7.52 17.70
CA GLU A 164 -4.54 -8.70 18.29
C GLU A 164 -5.46 -9.38 17.26
N ILE A 165 -5.40 -10.70 17.19
CA ILE A 165 -6.32 -11.54 16.43
C ILE A 165 -7.00 -12.53 17.38
N ASP A 166 -8.23 -12.91 17.07
CA ASP A 166 -8.99 -13.93 17.81
C ASP A 166 -9.79 -14.78 16.82
N PHE A 167 -9.25 -15.96 16.49
CA PHE A 167 -9.89 -16.91 15.59
C PHE A 167 -10.47 -18.09 16.38
N ASP A 168 -11.70 -18.49 16.06
CA ASP A 168 -12.31 -19.73 16.56
C ASP A 168 -11.66 -20.97 15.91
N SER A 169 -10.38 -21.18 16.22
CA SER A 169 -9.54 -22.25 15.69
C SER A 169 -8.50 -22.64 16.72
N LYS A 170 -8.35 -23.94 16.97
CA LYS A 170 -7.29 -24.45 17.86
C LYS A 170 -5.88 -24.27 17.32
N VAL A 171 -5.74 -24.04 16.00
CA VAL A 171 -4.44 -23.87 15.33
C VAL A 171 -3.94 -22.43 15.45
N ILE A 172 -4.85 -21.44 15.42
CA ILE A 172 -4.51 -20.02 15.44
C ILE A 172 -4.88 -19.39 16.79
N GLY A 173 -6.13 -19.54 17.23
CA GLY A 173 -6.62 -19.01 18.50
C GLY A 173 -6.49 -17.49 18.63
N ARG A 174 -6.30 -17.04 19.88
CA ARG A 174 -6.05 -15.64 20.21
C ARG A 174 -4.56 -15.35 20.32
N GLN A 175 -4.09 -14.33 19.62
CA GLN A 175 -2.67 -13.94 19.60
C GLN A 175 -2.55 -12.42 19.63
N ARG A 176 -1.47 -11.90 20.24
CA ARG A 176 -1.17 -10.47 20.28
C ARG A 176 0.31 -10.21 20.01
N MET A 177 0.59 -9.19 19.21
CA MET A 177 1.93 -8.70 18.88
C MET A 177 2.00 -7.20 19.15
N ILE A 178 3.04 -6.76 19.85
CA ILE A 178 3.30 -5.35 20.23
C ILE A 178 4.70 -4.96 19.74
#